data_AF-A0A7D6INC3-F1
#
_entry.id   AF-A0A7D6INC3-F1
#
_cell.length_a   1.000
_cell.length_b   1.000
_cell.length_c   1.000
_cell.angle_alpha   90.00
_cell.angle_beta   90.00
_cell.angle_gamma   90.00
#
_symmetry.space_group_name_H-M   'P 1'
#
loop_
_entity.id
_entity.type
_entity.pdbx_description
1 polymer ?
#
loop_
_entity_poly.entity_id
_entity_poly.type
_entity_poly.pdbx_seq_one_letter_code
_entity_poly.pdbx_strand_id
1 'polypeptide(L)'
;MEGLFSSLLLAVICLLTWPHIYLMQFYFWLFRRELPSKLELGGLFIMLVMAAGTGFGFFVGLAIGFILVPWLWPGGGQIWQRLTVVGIYLINSLICFELGYRWGQREAKRS
;
A
#
# COMPACT_ATOMS: atom_id res chain seq x y z
N MET A 1 -9.53 -18.62 -19.69
CA MET A 1 -9.70 -18.02 -18.34
C MET A 1 -8.38 -17.50 -17.77
N GLU A 2 -7.23 -18.08 -18.10
CA GLU A 2 -5.90 -17.62 -17.62
C GLU A 2 -5.53 -16.20 -18.06
N GLY A 3 -5.71 -15.84 -19.34
CA GLY A 3 -5.34 -14.50 -19.85
C GLY A 3 -6.15 -13.33 -19.25
N LEU A 4 -7.37 -13.59 -18.78
CA LEU A 4 -8.22 -12.60 -18.09
C LEU A 4 -7.77 -12.41 -16.63
N PHE A 5 -7.24 -13.45 -15.99
CA PHE A 5 -6.65 -13.35 -14.66
C PHE A 5 -5.33 -12.57 -14.70
N SER A 6 -4.48 -12.82 -15.70
CA SER A 6 -3.17 -12.15 -15.86
C SER A 6 -3.29 -10.65 -16.17
N SER A 7 -4.16 -10.27 -17.10
CA SER A 7 -4.37 -8.87 -17.49
C SER A 7 -5.06 -8.04 -16.39
N LEU A 8 -5.90 -8.68 -15.57
CA LEU A 8 -6.65 -8.02 -14.52
C LEU A 8 -5.89 -7.96 -13.20
N LEU A 9 -5.03 -8.94 -12.91
CA LEU A 9 -4.01 -8.83 -11.87
C LEU A 9 -3.03 -7.70 -12.20
N LEU A 10 -2.62 -7.57 -13.47
CA LEU A 10 -1.81 -6.46 -13.95
C LEU A 10 -2.54 -5.11 -13.81
N ALA A 11 -3.83 -5.05 -14.16
CA ALA A 11 -4.63 -3.84 -13.97
C ALA A 11 -4.79 -3.47 -12.49
N VAL A 12 -4.96 -4.46 -11.61
CA VAL A 12 -4.97 -4.26 -10.15
C VAL A 12 -3.61 -3.75 -9.69
N ILE A 13 -2.50 -4.36 -10.11
CA ILE A 13 -1.14 -3.88 -9.78
C ILE A 13 -0.94 -2.43 -10.26
N CYS A 14 -1.35 -2.09 -11.49
CA CYS A 14 -1.25 -0.75 -12.05
C CYS A 14 -2.15 0.28 -11.33
N LEU A 15 -3.40 -0.09 -11.03
CA LEU A 15 -4.35 0.77 -10.31
C LEU A 15 -3.99 0.91 -8.83
N LEU A 16 -3.29 -0.05 -8.24
CA LEU A 16 -2.82 0.00 -6.85
C LEU A 16 -1.48 0.74 -6.72
N THR A 17 -0.65 0.74 -7.76
CA THR A 17 0.63 1.48 -7.76
C THR A 17 0.43 2.98 -7.90
N TRP A 18 -0.55 3.46 -8.68
CA TRP A 18 -0.78 4.90 -8.86
C TRP A 18 -1.12 5.64 -7.56
N PRO A 19 -2.12 5.23 -6.75
CA PRO A 19 -2.40 5.84 -5.44
C PRO A 19 -1.18 5.79 -4.52
N HIS A 20 -0.41 4.70 -4.60
CA HIS A 20 0.80 4.51 -3.80
C HIS A 20 1.90 5.51 -4.17
N ILE A 21 2.07 5.80 -5.47
CA ILE A 21 3.00 6.83 -5.96
C ILE A 21 2.55 8.23 -5.49
N TYR A 22 1.26 8.54 -5.56
CA TYR A 22 0.75 9.82 -5.06
C TYR A 22 0.92 9.97 -3.54
N LEU A 23 0.63 8.92 -2.76
CA LEU A 23 0.89 8.90 -1.32
C LEU A 23 2.38 9.09 -1.02
N MET A 24 3.26 8.44 -1.78
CA MET A 24 4.71 8.60 -1.65
C MET A 24 5.14 10.04 -1.91
N GLN A 25 4.69 10.64 -3.02
CA GLN A 25 5.00 12.04 -3.33
C GLN A 25 4.47 12.99 -2.26
N PHE A 26 3.24 12.76 -1.78
CA PHE A 26 2.62 13.57 -0.74
C PHE A 26 3.37 13.50 0.59
N TYR A 27 3.66 12.29 1.09
CA TYR A 27 4.38 12.11 2.35
C TYR A 27 5.84 12.54 2.25
N PHE A 28 6.49 12.36 1.09
CA PHE A 28 7.83 12.89 0.87
C PHE A 28 7.85 14.41 0.85
N TRP A 29 6.83 15.04 0.24
CA TRP A 29 6.68 16.49 0.28
C TRP A 29 6.47 17.01 1.71
N LEU A 30 5.60 16.36 2.49
CA LEU A 30 5.42 16.67 3.91
C LEU A 30 6.74 16.55 4.68
N PHE A 31 7.45 15.44 4.50
CA PHE A 31 8.73 15.19 5.16
C PHE A 31 9.79 16.23 4.81
N ARG A 32 9.92 16.58 3.52
CA ARG A 32 10.87 17.61 3.06
C ARG A 32 10.54 18.99 3.63
N ARG A 33 9.26 19.32 3.79
CA ARG A 33 8.81 20.59 4.36
C ARG A 33 9.12 20.69 5.84
N GLU A 34 8.94 19.61 6.60
CA GLU A 34 9.19 19.61 8.04
C GLU A 34 10.66 19.37 8.42
N LEU A 35 11.40 18.60 7.61
CA LEU A 35 12.76 18.15 7.90
C LEU A 35 13.72 18.36 6.71
N PRO A 36 13.92 19.61 6.25
CA PRO A 36 14.67 19.91 5.03
C PRO A 36 16.14 19.49 5.07
N SER A 37 16.75 19.38 6.26
CA SER A 37 18.15 18.97 6.46
C SER A 37 18.35 17.45 6.57
N LYS A 38 17.28 16.64 6.59
CA LYS A 38 17.33 15.19 6.81
C LYS A 38 16.74 14.38 5.65
N LEU A 39 17.16 14.68 4.43
CA LEU A 39 16.65 14.03 3.21
C LEU A 39 16.92 12.52 3.16
N GLU A 40 18.03 12.05 3.74
CA GLU A 40 18.37 10.61 3.80
C GLU A 40 17.33 9.79 4.58
N LEU A 41 16.78 10.36 5.66
CA LEU A 41 15.68 9.78 6.43
C LEU A 41 14.38 9.70 5.61
N GLY A 42 14.15 10.67 4.73
CA GLY A 42 13.04 10.65 3.78
C GLY A 42 13.17 9.50 2.76
N GLY A 43 14.39 9.22 2.30
CA GLY A 43 14.68 8.07 1.43
C GLY A 43 14.47 6.73 2.14
N LEU A 44 14.95 6.59 3.38
CA LEU A 44 14.72 5.41 4.23
C LEU A 44 13.24 5.19 4.52
N PHE A 45 12.49 6.26 4.78
CA PHE A 45 11.03 6.22 4.92
C PHE A 45 10.35 5.65 3.67
N ILE A 46 10.68 6.16 2.49
CA ILE A 46 10.14 5.65 1.22
C ILE A 46 10.45 4.16 1.06
N MET A 47 11.69 3.75 1.34
CA MET A 47 12.12 2.36 1.22
C MET A 47 11.32 1.43 2.15
N LEU A 48 11.14 1.84 3.41
CA LEU A 48 10.38 1.09 4.42
C LEU A 48 8.90 0.97 4.03
N VAL A 49 8.28 2.07 3.60
CA VAL A 49 6.87 2.05 3.19
C VAL A 49 6.67 1.28 1.90
N MET A 50 7.64 1.27 0.99
CA MET A 50 7.57 0.45 -0.22
C MET A 50 7.74 -1.04 0.08
N ALA A 51 8.69 -1.41 0.95
CA ALA A 51 8.88 -2.80 1.32
C ALA A 51 7.67 -3.35 2.10
N ALA A 52 7.16 -2.59 3.07
CA ALA A 52 6.07 -3.01 3.94
C ALA A 52 4.68 -2.79 3.33
N GLY A 53 4.42 -1.64 2.71
CA GLY A 53 3.11 -1.27 2.19
C GLY A 53 2.73 -2.04 0.92
N THR A 54 3.62 -2.05 -0.07
CA THR A 54 3.36 -2.62 -1.40
C THR A 54 3.39 -4.15 -1.39
N GLY A 55 4.42 -4.75 -0.77
CA GLY A 55 4.59 -6.20 -0.75
C GLY A 55 3.58 -6.88 0.16
N PHE A 56 3.64 -6.58 1.45
CA PHE A 56 2.80 -7.25 2.45
C PHE A 56 1.31 -6.97 2.25
N GLY A 57 0.93 -5.72 1.98
CA GLY A 57 -0.46 -5.33 1.74
C GLY A 57 -1.09 -6.05 0.55
N PHE A 58 -0.31 -6.30 -0.51
CA PHE A 58 -0.77 -7.04 -1.67
C PHE A 58 -1.04 -8.52 -1.35
N PHE A 59 -0.10 -9.19 -0.68
CA PHE A 59 -0.28 -10.60 -0.31
C PHE A 59 -1.43 -10.80 0.68
N VAL A 60 -1.57 -9.93 1.68
CA VAL A 60 -2.68 -9.97 2.64
C VAL A 60 -4.00 -9.67 1.93
N GLY A 61 -4.03 -8.68 1.03
CA GLY A 61 -5.19 -8.36 0.22
C GLY A 61 -5.64 -9.54 -0.62
N LEU A 62 -4.72 -10.23 -1.31
CA LEU A 62 -5.02 -11.43 -2.09
C LEU A 62 -5.56 -12.57 -1.21
N ALA A 63 -4.90 -12.85 -0.09
CA ALA A 63 -5.33 -13.91 0.83
C ALA A 63 -6.75 -13.65 1.36
N ILE A 64 -7.04 -12.43 1.79
CA ILE A 64 -8.38 -12.11 2.32
C ILE A 64 -9.41 -12.06 1.19
N GLY A 65 -9.13 -11.36 0.10
CA GLY A 65 -10.10 -11.13 -0.96
C GLY A 65 -10.46 -12.37 -1.79
N PHE A 66 -9.51 -13.28 -2.02
CA PHE A 66 -9.73 -14.47 -2.85
C PHE A 66 -9.82 -15.79 -2.08
N ILE A 67 -9.47 -15.82 -0.79
CA ILE A 67 -9.63 -17.03 0.05
C ILE A 67 -10.71 -16.81 1.10
N LEU A 68 -10.61 -15.75 1.90
CA LEU A 68 -11.51 -15.54 3.03
C LEU A 68 -12.90 -15.02 2.62
N VAL A 69 -12.97 -14.05 1.70
CA VAL A 69 -14.25 -13.48 1.24
C VAL A 69 -15.17 -14.52 0.58
N PRO A 70 -14.71 -15.39 -0.34
CA PRO A 70 -15.54 -16.46 -0.88
C PRO A 70 -15.99 -17.46 0.18
N TRP A 71 -15.19 -17.69 1.22
CA TRP A 71 -15.53 -18.58 2.32
C TRP A 71 -16.62 -18.01 3.23
N LEU A 72 -16.53 -16.72 3.56
CA LEU A 72 -17.52 -16.00 4.38
C LEU A 72 -18.81 -15.66 3.62
N TRP A 73 -18.70 -15.46 2.31
CA TRP A 73 -19.82 -15.05 1.47
C TRP A 73 -19.82 -15.81 0.12
N PRO A 74 -20.28 -17.07 0.11
CA PRO A 74 -20.20 -17.95 -1.07
C PRO A 74 -20.99 -17.45 -2.29
N GLY A 75 -22.01 -16.61 -2.08
CA GLY A 75 -22.80 -15.97 -3.14
C GLY A 75 -22.18 -14.67 -3.69
N GLY A 76 -21.01 -14.26 -3.20
CA GLY A 76 -20.35 -13.02 -3.59
C GLY A 76 -19.76 -13.12 -4.98
N GLY A 77 -20.32 -12.37 -5.93
CA GLY A 77 -19.73 -12.24 -7.26
C GLY A 77 -18.27 -11.78 -7.21
N GLN A 78 -17.49 -12.15 -8.22
CA GLN A 78 -16.05 -11.84 -8.32
C GLN A 78 -15.71 -10.35 -8.14
N ILE A 79 -16.66 -9.45 -8.37
CA ILE A 79 -16.45 -8.00 -8.19
C ILE A 79 -16.24 -7.64 -6.71
N TRP A 80 -16.94 -8.30 -5.78
CA TRP A 80 -16.83 -8.03 -4.35
C TRP A 80 -15.47 -8.45 -3.80
N GLN A 81 -15.01 -9.64 -4.22
CA GLN A 81 -13.68 -10.15 -3.88
C GLN A 81 -12.59 -9.16 -4.32
N ARG A 82 -12.68 -8.65 -5.56
CA ARG A 82 -11.74 -7.67 -6.11
C ARG A 82 -11.77 -6.35 -5.33
N LEU A 83 -12.96 -5.83 -5.01
CA LEU A 83 -13.09 -4.62 -4.20
C LEU A 83 -12.49 -4.80 -2.80
N THR A 84 -12.62 -5.98 -2.21
CA THR A 84 -11.98 -6.28 -0.92
C THR A 84 -10.46 -6.30 -1.01
N VAL A 85 -9.88 -6.89 -2.06
CA VAL A 85 -8.42 -6.84 -2.29
C VAL A 85 -7.94 -5.39 -2.36
N VAL A 86 -8.62 -4.57 -3.18
CA VAL A 86 -8.28 -3.16 -3.37
C VAL A 86 -8.44 -2.37 -2.07
N GLY A 87 -9.54 -2.58 -1.34
CA GLY A 87 -9.81 -1.91 -0.07
C GLY A 87 -8.78 -2.23 1.00
N ILE A 88 -8.43 -3.51 1.16
CA ILE A 88 -7.42 -3.96 2.13
C ILE A 88 -6.04 -3.40 1.77
N TYR A 89 -5.67 -3.45 0.49
CA TYR A 89 -4.42 -2.88 0.04
C TYR A 89 -4.34 -1.39 0.34
N LEU A 90 -5.41 -0.64 0.07
CA LEU A 90 -5.44 0.81 0.27
C LEU A 90 -5.37 1.18 1.76
N ILE A 91 -6.10 0.46 2.62
CA ILE A 91 -6.03 0.63 4.07
C ILE A 91 -4.63 0.30 4.59
N ASN A 92 -4.05 -0.84 4.18
CA ASN A 92 -2.70 -1.23 4.58
C ASN A 92 -1.67 -0.18 4.15
N SER A 93 -1.79 0.32 2.92
CA SER A 93 -0.92 1.38 2.40
C SER A 93 -0.99 2.63 3.29
N LEU A 94 -2.20 3.13 3.60
CA LEU A 94 -2.37 4.31 4.46
C LEU A 94 -1.76 4.10 5.85
N ILE A 95 -1.95 2.92 6.45
CA ILE A 95 -1.37 2.59 7.75
C ILE A 95 0.16 2.58 7.67
N CYS A 96 0.74 1.92 6.67
CA CYS A 96 2.20 1.87 6.48
C CYS A 96 2.79 3.27 6.25
N PHE A 97 2.16 4.09 5.42
CA PHE A 97 2.56 5.47 5.17
C PHE A 97 2.54 6.31 6.46
N GLU A 98 1.46 6.25 7.22
CA GLU A 98 1.32 6.99 8.47
C GLU A 98 2.33 6.54 9.55
N LEU A 99 2.51 5.22 9.70
CA LEU A 99 3.47 4.65 10.64
C LEU A 99 4.91 4.99 10.26
N GLY A 100 5.26 4.86 8.98
CA GLY A 100 6.56 5.24 8.46
C GLY A 100 6.85 6.72 8.66
N TYR A 101 5.86 7.58 8.43
CA TYR A 101 6.01 9.03 8.57
C TYR A 101 6.28 9.40 10.03
N ARG A 102 5.46 8.89 10.95
CA ARG A 102 5.64 9.09 12.39
C ARG A 102 6.97 8.54 12.88
N TRP A 103 7.40 7.39 12.37
CA TRP A 103 8.72 6.83 12.69
C TRP A 103 9.84 7.77 12.22
N GLY A 104 9.80 8.23 10.97
CA GLY A 104 10.81 9.14 10.42
C GLY A 104 10.88 10.47 11.18
N GLN A 105 9.74 11.02 11.58
CA GLN A 105 9.70 12.21 12.44
C GLN A 105 10.33 11.97 13.82
N ARG A 106 10.10 10.79 14.43
CA ARG A 106 10.69 10.45 15.74
C ARG A 106 12.20 10.30 15.64
N GLU A 107 12.68 9.63 14.59
CA GLU A 107 14.11 9.42 14.40
C GLU A 107 14.83 10.74 14.09
N ALA A 108 14.19 11.61 13.30
CA ALA A 108 14.67 12.95 13.05
C ALA A 108 14.71 13.86 14.31
N LYS A 109 13.96 13.55 15.37
CA LYS A 109 14.08 14.25 16.67
C LYS A 109 15.19 13.67 17.56
N ARG A 110 15.67 12.47 17.27
CA ARG A 110 16.69 11.75 18.06
C ARG A 110 18.11 11.98 17.54
N SER A 111 18.28 12.04 16.22
CA SER A 111 19.53 12.48 15.58
C SER A 111 19.66 14.00 15.59
#